data_AF-A0A936IJA6-F1
#
_entry.id   AF-A0A936IJA6-F1
#
_cell.length_a   1.000
_cell.length_b   1.000
_cell.length_c   1.000
_cell.angle_alpha   90.00
_cell.angle_beta   90.00
_cell.angle_gamma   90.00
#
_symmetry.space_group_name_H-M   'P 1'
#
loop_
_entity.id
_entity.type
_entity.pdbx_description
1 polymer ?
#
loop_
_entity_poly.entity_id
_entity_poly.type
_entity_poly.pdbx_seq_one_letter_code
_entity_poly.pdbx_strand_id
1 'polypeptide(L)'
;MQARRAAAAQVRKERAREAGQAANQLVKRSVAWNPRGQPDLLWSVRIAVPFTYAVSKNHIYTMRAAGHVALRRAGRAARELLAAEMRAALAGRRVAHNKLWIDILVQKPDHRGDAVNVVDVVCDALKAAVPVDDRWFCIRCLDWEIAKADPCLFVGIGQDTECDCQVCSYCGQIKELSAFTRRRNSPLGVGRECNACRRRGRALARQQRDAGAGPSTGAPS
;
A
#
# COMPACT_ATOMS: atom_id res chain seq x y z
N MET A 1 -51.98 -25.74 0.13
CA MET A 1 -51.76 -24.65 -0.86
C MET A 1 -50.51 -23.81 -0.57
N GLN A 2 -50.26 -23.39 0.68
CA GLN A 2 -49.10 -22.57 1.05
C GLN A 2 -47.73 -23.23 0.75
N ALA A 3 -47.56 -24.53 1.04
CA ALA A 3 -46.31 -25.26 0.76
C ALA A 3 -45.94 -25.25 -0.74
N ARG A 4 -46.92 -25.42 -1.64
CA ARG A 4 -46.69 -25.34 -3.09
C ARG A 4 -46.26 -23.93 -3.54
N ARG A 5 -46.83 -22.87 -2.94
CA ARG A 5 -46.42 -21.48 -3.22
C ARG A 5 -45.00 -21.20 -2.73
N ALA A 6 -44.63 -21.68 -1.53
CA ALA A 6 -43.29 -21.56 -0.98
C ALA A 6 -42.25 -22.28 -1.85
N ALA A 7 -42.53 -23.52 -2.27
CA ALA A 7 -41.66 -24.28 -3.16
C ALA A 7 -41.47 -23.58 -4.52
N ALA A 8 -42.56 -23.09 -5.14
CA ALA A 8 -42.48 -22.36 -6.41
C ALA A 8 -41.68 -21.05 -6.28
N ALA A 9 -41.82 -20.33 -5.16
CA ALA A 9 -41.05 -19.12 -4.88
C ALA A 9 -39.54 -19.43 -4.72
N GLN A 10 -39.20 -20.54 -4.06
CA GLN A 10 -37.82 -20.99 -3.90
C GLN A 10 -37.19 -21.36 -5.25
N VAL A 11 -37.88 -22.15 -6.08
CA VAL A 11 -37.40 -22.51 -7.44
C VAL A 11 -37.21 -21.27 -8.31
N ARG A 12 -38.13 -20.29 -8.23
CA ARG A 12 -38.00 -19.03 -8.97
C ARG A 12 -36.77 -18.24 -8.52
N LYS A 13 -36.52 -18.19 -7.20
CA LYS A 13 -35.36 -17.52 -6.61
C LYS A 13 -34.05 -18.19 -7.03
N GLU A 14 -34.01 -19.52 -7.09
CA GLU A 14 -32.85 -20.29 -7.54
C GLU A 14 -32.56 -20.03 -9.02
N ARG A 15 -33.56 -20.10 -9.90
CA ARG A 15 -33.40 -19.78 -11.33
C ARG A 15 -32.95 -18.34 -11.57
N ALA A 16 -33.49 -17.39 -10.82
CA ALA A 16 -33.05 -15.99 -10.89
C ALA A 16 -31.58 -15.83 -10.45
N ARG A 17 -31.14 -16.59 -9.45
CA ARG A 17 -29.74 -16.62 -9.01
C ARG A 17 -28.82 -17.20 -10.08
N GLU A 18 -29.19 -18.33 -10.69
CA GLU A 18 -28.42 -18.96 -11.77
C GLU A 18 -28.30 -18.05 -13.00
N ALA A 19 -29.41 -17.43 -13.44
CA ALA A 19 -29.40 -16.47 -14.53
C ALA A 19 -28.50 -15.27 -14.22
N GLY A 20 -28.55 -14.77 -12.97
CA GLY A 20 -27.67 -13.68 -12.52
C GLY A 20 -26.18 -14.09 -12.51
N GLN A 21 -25.87 -15.32 -12.12
CA GLN A 21 -24.50 -15.86 -12.18
C GLN A 21 -23.99 -15.97 -13.62
N ALA A 22 -24.80 -16.51 -14.52
CA ALA A 22 -24.46 -16.63 -15.94
C ALA A 22 -24.22 -15.24 -16.57
N ALA A 23 -25.08 -14.26 -16.29
CA ALA A 23 -24.90 -12.89 -16.76
C ALA A 23 -23.60 -12.25 -16.21
N ASN A 24 -23.28 -12.47 -14.93
CA ASN A 24 -22.05 -11.98 -14.32
C ASN A 24 -20.80 -12.58 -14.97
N GLN A 25 -20.82 -13.86 -15.34
CA GLN A 25 -19.73 -14.51 -16.07
C GLN A 25 -19.51 -13.90 -17.46
N LEU A 26 -20.60 -13.56 -18.18
CA LEU A 26 -20.52 -12.94 -19.52
C LEU A 26 -20.01 -11.50 -19.49
N VAL A 27 -20.37 -10.74 -18.45
CA VAL A 27 -19.99 -9.32 -18.30
C VAL A 27 -18.65 -9.16 -17.58
N LYS A 28 -17.96 -10.25 -17.22
CA LYS A 28 -16.64 -10.23 -16.59
C LYS A 28 -15.64 -9.54 -17.54
N ARG A 29 -15.46 -8.24 -17.37
CA ARG A 29 -14.50 -7.45 -18.15
C ARG A 29 -13.13 -7.61 -17.52
N SER A 30 -12.11 -7.81 -18.35
CA SER A 30 -10.74 -7.51 -17.93
C SER A 30 -10.74 -6.05 -17.50
N VAL A 31 -10.30 -5.75 -16.29
CA VAL A 31 -10.37 -4.40 -15.75
C VAL A 31 -9.39 -3.51 -16.52
N ALA A 32 -9.89 -2.91 -17.58
CA ALA A 32 -9.15 -1.96 -18.41
C ALA A 32 -9.06 -0.64 -17.65
N TRP A 33 -8.14 -0.57 -16.70
CA TRP A 33 -7.77 0.68 -16.03
C TRP A 33 -7.22 1.65 -17.08
N ASN A 34 -7.94 2.75 -17.33
CA ASN A 34 -7.49 3.78 -18.27
C ASN A 34 -6.56 4.77 -17.52
N PRO A 35 -5.24 4.73 -17.76
CA PRO A 35 -4.24 5.28 -16.86
C PRO A 35 -3.90 6.74 -17.15
N ARG A 36 -4.86 7.58 -17.56
CA ARG A 36 -4.53 9.00 -17.86
C ARG A 36 -3.93 9.67 -16.62
N GLY A 37 -2.66 10.06 -16.72
CA GLY A 37 -1.90 10.71 -15.65
C GLY A 37 -1.27 9.78 -14.62
N GLN A 38 -1.26 8.46 -14.85
CA GLN A 38 -0.50 7.53 -14.02
C GLN A 38 0.97 7.49 -14.45
N PRO A 39 1.91 7.24 -13.53
CA PRO A 39 3.32 7.09 -13.89
C PRO A 39 3.52 5.84 -14.74
N ASP A 40 4.42 5.94 -15.71
CA ASP A 40 4.91 4.78 -16.45
C ASP A 40 5.77 3.92 -15.52
N LEU A 41 5.29 2.71 -15.26
CA LEU A 41 5.99 1.77 -14.39
C LEU A 41 7.08 1.06 -15.19
N LEU A 42 8.31 1.05 -14.66
CA LEU A 42 9.43 0.28 -15.21
C LEU A 42 9.17 -1.22 -15.16
N TRP A 43 8.49 -1.66 -14.11
CA TRP A 43 7.99 -3.01 -13.98
C TRP A 43 6.69 -3.02 -13.19
N SER A 44 5.86 -4.03 -13.46
CA SER A 44 4.70 -4.36 -12.64
C SER A 44 4.53 -5.86 -12.55
N VAL A 45 4.05 -6.32 -11.41
CA VAL A 45 3.64 -7.69 -11.16
C VAL A 45 2.22 -7.69 -10.64
N ARG A 46 1.48 -8.77 -10.89
CA ARG A 46 0.10 -8.91 -10.44
C ARG A 46 -0.09 -10.28 -9.81
N ILE A 47 -0.78 -10.32 -8.69
CA ILE A 47 -1.19 -11.55 -8.02
C ILE A 47 -2.71 -11.57 -7.88
N ALA A 48 -3.26 -12.77 -7.72
CA ALA A 48 -4.66 -12.99 -7.41
C ALA A 48 -4.74 -14.02 -6.28
N VAL A 49 -5.48 -13.71 -5.22
CA VAL A 49 -5.77 -14.67 -4.14
C VAL A 49 -7.28 -14.80 -3.97
N PRO A 50 -7.80 -15.97 -3.53
CA PRO A 50 -9.22 -16.09 -3.20
C PRO A 50 -9.66 -15.05 -2.17
N PHE A 51 -10.77 -14.38 -2.44
CA PHE A 51 -11.32 -13.36 -1.56
C PHE A 51 -11.94 -14.01 -0.32
N THR A 52 -11.70 -13.39 0.83
CA THR A 52 -12.34 -13.73 2.09
C THR A 52 -12.59 -12.46 2.89
N TYR A 53 -13.72 -12.38 3.60
CA TYR A 53 -13.98 -11.25 4.51
C TYR A 53 -12.93 -11.11 5.62
N ALA A 54 -12.09 -12.11 5.86
CA ALA A 54 -10.95 -12.02 6.77
C ALA A 54 -9.91 -10.96 6.36
N VAL A 55 -9.89 -10.51 5.10
CA VAL A 55 -9.03 -9.39 4.64
C VAL A 55 -9.58 -8.01 5.00
N SER A 56 -10.82 -7.92 5.50
CA SER A 56 -11.45 -6.65 5.87
C SER A 56 -11.07 -6.23 7.28
N LYS A 57 -10.63 -4.99 7.47
CA LYS A 57 -10.32 -4.33 8.76
C LYS A 57 -11.32 -4.65 9.88
N ASN A 58 -12.61 -4.61 9.58
CA ASN A 58 -13.69 -4.84 10.56
C ASN A 58 -13.76 -6.28 11.06
N HIS A 59 -13.19 -7.23 10.32
CA HIS A 59 -13.10 -8.64 10.70
C HIS A 59 -11.74 -9.03 11.27
N ILE A 60 -10.73 -8.18 11.16
CA ILE A 60 -9.35 -8.52 11.53
C ILE A 60 -9.14 -8.48 13.04
N TYR A 61 -9.82 -7.57 13.74
CA TYR A 61 -9.58 -7.33 15.15
C TYR A 61 -10.61 -8.03 16.06
N THR A 62 -10.13 -8.56 17.17
CA THR A 62 -10.95 -8.95 18.33
C THR A 62 -10.48 -8.19 19.55
N MET A 63 -11.43 -7.68 20.32
CA MET A 63 -11.18 -7.17 21.67
C MET A 63 -10.97 -8.35 22.62
N ARG A 64 -9.83 -8.40 23.30
CA ARG A 64 -9.59 -9.37 24.39
C ARG A 64 -9.98 -8.77 25.74
N ALA A 65 -10.06 -9.62 26.77
CA ALA A 65 -10.12 -9.16 28.16
C ALA A 65 -8.96 -8.18 28.42
N ALA A 66 -9.25 -7.09 29.14
CA ALA A 66 -8.36 -5.94 29.38
C ALA A 66 -8.12 -4.99 28.18
N GLY A 67 -8.91 -5.05 27.10
CA GLY A 67 -8.88 -4.03 26.04
C GLY A 67 -7.73 -4.19 25.04
N HIS A 68 -6.95 -5.27 25.11
CA HIS A 68 -5.92 -5.56 24.11
C HIS A 68 -6.55 -5.98 22.77
N VAL A 69 -6.09 -5.35 21.70
CA VAL A 69 -6.47 -5.68 20.32
C VAL A 69 -5.54 -6.77 19.78
N ALA A 70 -6.10 -7.90 19.34
CA ALA A 70 -5.35 -8.98 18.73
C ALA A 70 -5.87 -9.31 17.33
N LEU A 71 -4.94 -9.67 16.43
CA LEU A 71 -5.22 -10.14 15.09
C LEU A 71 -5.89 -11.52 15.13
N ARG A 72 -7.02 -11.70 14.44
CA ARG A 72 -7.66 -13.01 14.28
C ARG A 72 -6.78 -13.95 13.45
N ARG A 73 -6.84 -15.26 13.74
CA ARG A 73 -6.11 -16.31 13.01
C ARG A 73 -6.39 -16.27 11.50
N ALA A 74 -7.64 -16.06 11.10
CA ALA A 74 -8.02 -15.98 9.69
C ALA A 74 -7.39 -14.77 8.98
N GLY A 75 -7.36 -13.60 9.63
CA GLY A 75 -6.71 -12.40 9.07
C GLY A 75 -5.20 -12.59 8.95
N ARG A 76 -4.56 -13.25 9.94
CA ARG A 76 -3.15 -13.62 9.86
C ARG A 76 -2.85 -14.51 8.65
N ALA A 77 -3.64 -15.57 8.48
CA ALA A 77 -3.46 -16.53 7.38
C ALA A 77 -3.65 -15.85 6.01
N ALA A 78 -4.65 -14.96 5.87
CA ALA A 78 -4.85 -14.21 4.64
C ALA A 78 -3.68 -13.27 4.32
N ARG A 79 -3.14 -12.59 5.33
CA ARG A 79 -1.95 -11.75 5.18
C ARG A 79 -0.71 -12.56 4.78
N GLU A 80 -0.49 -13.72 5.42
CA GLU A 80 0.63 -14.60 5.11
C GLU A 80 0.55 -15.17 3.70
N LEU A 81 -0.64 -15.56 3.24
CA LEU A 81 -0.90 -15.98 1.87
C LEU A 81 -0.56 -14.86 0.87
N LEU A 82 -1.11 -13.65 1.09
CA LEU A 82 -0.80 -12.49 0.25
C LEU A 82 0.70 -12.22 0.18
N ALA A 83 1.38 -12.19 1.33
CA ALA A 83 2.82 -11.93 1.38
C ALA A 83 3.63 -13.01 0.64
N ALA A 84 3.22 -14.28 0.72
CA ALA A 84 3.86 -15.38 0.00
C ALA A 84 3.73 -15.21 -1.52
N GLU A 85 2.52 -14.94 -2.01
CA GLU A 85 2.25 -14.70 -3.44
C GLU A 85 3.00 -13.47 -3.95
N MET A 86 3.04 -12.38 -3.17
CA MET A 86 3.79 -11.18 -3.53
C MET A 86 5.30 -11.45 -3.64
N ARG A 87 5.89 -12.20 -2.70
CA ARG A 87 7.31 -12.58 -2.76
C ARG A 87 7.61 -13.43 -3.99
N ALA A 88 6.74 -14.39 -4.30
CA ALA A 88 6.89 -15.22 -5.49
C ALA A 88 6.83 -14.38 -6.77
N ALA A 89 5.86 -13.47 -6.87
CA ALA A 89 5.70 -12.58 -8.03
C ALA A 89 6.87 -11.59 -8.19
N LEU A 90 7.46 -11.13 -7.08
CA LEU A 90 8.60 -10.23 -7.06
C LEU A 90 9.95 -10.94 -7.21
N ALA A 91 9.98 -12.27 -7.32
CA ALA A 91 11.22 -13.01 -7.44
C ALA A 91 12.05 -12.55 -8.65
N GLY A 92 13.33 -12.25 -8.41
CA GLY A 92 14.25 -11.73 -9.44
C GLY A 92 14.07 -10.23 -9.78
N ARG A 93 13.14 -9.52 -9.12
CA ARG A 93 12.99 -8.07 -9.29
C ARG A 93 13.81 -7.32 -8.25
N ARG A 94 14.53 -6.28 -8.68
CA ARG A 94 15.12 -5.30 -7.76
C ARG A 94 14.05 -4.31 -7.34
N VAL A 95 13.75 -4.28 -6.04
CA VAL A 95 12.84 -3.30 -5.43
C VAL A 95 13.69 -2.16 -4.85
N ALA A 96 13.64 -0.99 -5.48
CA ALA A 96 14.37 0.19 -4.99
C ALA A 96 13.70 0.77 -3.75
N HIS A 97 14.47 1.39 -2.84
CA HIS A 97 13.99 2.12 -1.67
C HIS A 97 13.34 3.45 -2.09
N ASN A 98 12.20 3.35 -2.76
CA ASN A 98 11.44 4.47 -3.30
C ASN A 98 9.96 4.10 -3.38
N LYS A 99 9.14 4.95 -3.98
CA LYS A 99 7.70 4.73 -4.12
C LYS A 99 7.39 3.37 -4.75
N LEU A 100 6.41 2.67 -4.18
CA LEU A 100 5.80 1.50 -4.77
C LEU A 100 4.34 1.81 -5.07
N TRP A 101 3.95 1.58 -6.32
CA TRP A 101 2.60 1.81 -6.82
C TRP A 101 1.78 0.54 -6.66
N ILE A 102 0.63 0.65 -6.01
CA ILE A 102 -0.23 -0.48 -5.68
C ILE A 102 -1.58 -0.31 -6.37
N ASP A 103 -2.02 -1.32 -7.10
CA ASP A 103 -3.38 -1.43 -7.61
C ASP A 103 -4.12 -2.51 -6.83
N ILE A 104 -5.35 -2.24 -6.43
CA ILE A 104 -6.18 -3.18 -5.68
C ILE A 104 -7.52 -3.31 -6.38
N LEU A 105 -7.89 -4.53 -6.76
CA LEU A 105 -9.24 -4.86 -7.20
C LEU A 105 -9.82 -5.92 -6.27
N VAL A 106 -10.93 -5.58 -5.63
CA VAL A 106 -11.63 -6.47 -4.70
C VAL A 106 -12.87 -7.04 -5.38
N GLN A 107 -12.85 -8.32 -5.73
CA GLN A 107 -14.09 -9.00 -6.10
C GLN A 107 -14.79 -9.50 -4.83
N LYS A 108 -16.05 -9.11 -4.66
CA LYS A 108 -16.87 -9.50 -3.51
C LYS A 108 -18.02 -10.41 -3.97
N PRO A 109 -18.43 -11.41 -3.17
CA PRO A 109 -19.61 -12.23 -3.50
C PRO A 109 -20.92 -11.44 -3.44
N ASP A 110 -20.97 -10.38 -2.64
CA ASP A 110 -22.11 -9.51 -2.45
C ASP A 110 -21.70 -8.07 -2.12
N HIS A 111 -22.66 -7.22 -1.74
CA HIS A 111 -22.43 -5.81 -1.45
C HIS A 111 -21.87 -5.56 -0.03
N ARG A 112 -21.68 -6.59 0.80
CA ARG A 112 -21.16 -6.43 2.17
C ARG A 112 -19.69 -6.03 2.14
N GLY A 113 -19.35 -5.09 3.03
CA GLY A 113 -17.98 -4.63 3.24
C GLY A 113 -17.45 -3.67 2.17
N ASP A 114 -16.72 -2.66 2.61
CA ASP A 114 -16.08 -1.69 1.71
C ASP A 114 -14.69 -2.15 1.27
N ALA A 115 -14.35 -1.88 0.01
CA ALA A 115 -13.04 -2.24 -0.57
C ALA A 115 -11.87 -1.56 0.16
N VAL A 116 -12.09 -0.34 0.67
CA VAL A 116 -11.09 0.42 1.44
C VAL A 116 -10.62 -0.33 2.69
N ASN A 117 -11.45 -1.20 3.26
CA ASN A 117 -11.09 -1.98 4.44
C ASN A 117 -10.06 -3.08 4.16
N VAL A 118 -9.71 -3.33 2.90
CA VAL A 118 -8.70 -4.31 2.49
C VAL A 118 -7.30 -3.69 2.39
N VAL A 119 -7.20 -2.36 2.26
CA VAL A 119 -5.93 -1.63 2.04
C VAL A 119 -4.92 -1.95 3.13
N ASP A 120 -5.33 -1.88 4.40
CA ASP A 120 -4.44 -2.15 5.55
C ASP A 120 -3.78 -3.53 5.44
N VAL A 121 -4.56 -4.58 5.13
CA VAL A 121 -4.02 -5.96 5.04
C VAL A 121 -3.09 -6.13 3.83
N VAL A 122 -3.39 -5.46 2.72
CA VAL A 122 -2.55 -5.49 1.51
C VAL A 122 -1.22 -4.79 1.78
N CYS A 123 -1.24 -3.61 2.42
CA CYS A 123 -0.02 -2.88 2.80
C CYS A 123 0.80 -3.69 3.81
N ASP A 124 0.20 -4.28 4.83
CA ASP A 124 0.91 -5.12 5.79
C ASP A 124 1.55 -6.36 5.13
N ALA A 125 0.82 -7.00 4.20
CA ALA A 125 1.35 -8.13 3.44
C ALA A 125 2.51 -7.71 2.53
N LEU A 126 2.39 -6.57 1.85
CA LEU A 126 3.43 -6.01 1.01
C LEU A 126 4.67 -5.68 1.82
N LYS A 127 4.53 -5.01 2.98
CA LYS A 127 5.63 -4.70 3.90
C LYS A 127 6.38 -5.97 4.36
N ALA A 128 5.68 -7.09 4.48
CA ALA A 128 6.29 -8.39 4.78
C ALA A 128 6.93 -9.10 3.57
N ALA A 129 6.74 -8.56 2.36
CA ALA A 129 7.24 -9.08 1.10
C ALA A 129 8.39 -8.26 0.49
N VAL A 130 8.55 -6.98 0.88
CA VAL A 130 9.57 -6.07 0.33
C VAL A 130 10.47 -5.46 1.42
N PRO A 131 11.71 -5.06 1.10
CA PRO A 131 12.62 -4.43 2.06
C PRO A 131 12.37 -2.92 2.24
N VAL A 132 11.16 -2.44 1.94
CA VAL A 132 10.78 -1.03 2.04
C VAL A 132 9.59 -0.85 2.96
N ASP A 133 9.55 0.28 3.66
CA ASP A 133 8.52 0.61 4.62
C ASP A 133 7.25 1.15 3.93
N ASP A 134 6.09 0.97 4.56
CA ASP A 134 4.77 1.32 4.05
C ASP A 134 4.57 2.81 3.79
N ARG A 135 5.40 3.67 4.39
CA ARG A 135 5.48 5.10 4.04
C ARG A 135 5.80 5.38 2.56
N TRP A 136 6.33 4.40 1.83
CA TRP A 136 6.63 4.49 0.41
C TRP A 136 5.50 3.97 -0.48
N PHE A 137 4.45 3.40 0.09
CA PHE A 137 3.35 2.81 -0.67
C PHE A 137 2.41 3.90 -1.18
N CYS A 138 2.09 3.84 -2.46
CA CYS A 138 1.19 4.75 -3.15
C CYS A 138 0.06 3.92 -3.77
N ILE A 139 -1.16 4.04 -3.24
CA ILE A 139 -2.33 3.41 -3.86
C ILE A 139 -2.63 4.15 -5.16
N ARG A 140 -2.35 3.49 -6.28
CA ARG A 140 -2.61 4.00 -7.63
C ARG A 140 -4.07 3.79 -8.03
N CYS A 141 -4.64 2.66 -7.63
CA CYS A 141 -6.03 2.31 -7.89
C CYS A 141 -6.59 1.46 -6.75
N LEU A 142 -7.83 1.73 -6.37
CA LEU A 142 -8.64 0.87 -5.53
C LEU A 142 -10.03 0.78 -6.18
N ASP A 143 -10.39 -0.42 -6.60
CA ASP A 143 -11.66 -0.69 -7.25
C ASP A 143 -12.30 -1.97 -6.69
N TRP A 144 -13.57 -2.19 -7.00
CA TRP A 144 -14.28 -3.40 -6.61
C TRP A 144 -15.39 -3.78 -7.58
N GLU A 145 -15.70 -5.06 -7.62
CA GLU A 145 -16.84 -5.57 -8.36
C GLU A 145 -17.51 -6.72 -7.61
N ILE A 146 -18.72 -7.07 -8.03
CA ILE A 146 -19.40 -8.27 -7.52
C ILE A 146 -19.06 -9.45 -8.43
N ALA A 147 -18.42 -10.47 -7.87
CA ALA A 147 -18.18 -11.75 -8.54
C ALA A 147 -18.90 -12.87 -7.79
N LYS A 148 -19.86 -13.53 -8.44
CA LYS A 148 -20.72 -14.53 -7.78
C LYS A 148 -20.11 -15.92 -7.66
N ALA A 149 -19.04 -16.19 -8.41
CA ALA A 149 -18.28 -17.43 -8.38
C ALA A 149 -16.80 -17.07 -8.22
N ASP A 150 -16.12 -17.77 -7.31
CA ASP A 150 -14.69 -17.66 -7.02
C ASP A 150 -14.18 -16.21 -6.97
N PRO A 151 -14.74 -15.37 -6.06
CA PRO A 151 -14.29 -13.99 -5.93
C PRO A 151 -12.81 -13.98 -5.53
N CYS A 152 -12.02 -13.10 -6.15
CA CYS A 152 -10.61 -12.91 -5.86
C CYS A 152 -10.27 -11.48 -5.42
N LEU A 153 -9.19 -11.35 -4.65
CA LEU A 153 -8.48 -10.11 -4.41
C LEU A 153 -7.27 -10.05 -5.35
N PHE A 154 -7.27 -9.08 -6.25
CA PHE A 154 -6.13 -8.83 -7.14
C PHE A 154 -5.30 -7.69 -6.59
N VAL A 155 -3.98 -7.87 -6.60
CA VAL A 155 -3.03 -6.84 -6.21
C VAL A 155 -1.99 -6.68 -7.31
N GLY A 156 -1.90 -5.46 -7.86
CA GLY A 156 -0.81 -5.02 -8.71
C GLY A 156 0.24 -4.30 -7.88
N ILE A 157 1.52 -4.56 -8.14
CA ILE A 157 2.66 -3.88 -7.50
C ILE A 157 3.60 -3.45 -8.62
N GLY A 158 4.05 -2.21 -8.60
CA GLY A 158 5.06 -1.75 -9.55
C GLY A 158 5.86 -0.57 -9.06
N GLN A 159 6.89 -0.23 -9.83
CA GLN A 159 7.81 0.86 -9.52
C GLN A 159 8.15 1.62 -10.80
N ASP A 160 8.22 2.94 -10.71
CA ASP A 160 8.47 3.88 -11.81
C ASP A 160 9.94 4.34 -11.88
N THR A 161 10.79 3.88 -10.96
CA THR A 161 12.21 4.25 -10.91
C THR A 161 13.07 3.20 -10.23
N GLU A 162 14.30 3.03 -10.69
CA GLU A 162 15.30 2.15 -10.07
C GLU A 162 16.18 2.87 -9.04
N CYS A 163 16.03 4.19 -8.90
CA CYS A 163 16.86 4.97 -7.98
C CYS A 163 16.39 4.80 -6.54
N ASP A 164 17.31 4.39 -5.65
CA ASP A 164 17.08 4.43 -4.21
C ASP A 164 16.97 5.88 -3.75
N CYS A 165 15.94 6.17 -2.96
CA CYS A 165 15.64 7.51 -2.48
C CYS A 165 15.53 7.54 -0.95
N GLN A 166 15.55 8.76 -0.41
CA GLN A 166 15.25 9.03 0.98
C GLN A 166 14.50 10.37 1.12
N VAL A 167 13.59 10.44 2.08
CA VAL A 167 12.95 11.70 2.48
C VAL A 167 13.91 12.49 3.36
N CYS A 168 14.22 13.72 2.97
CA CYS A 168 15.04 14.62 3.79
C CYS A 168 14.29 15.02 5.06
N SER A 169 14.89 14.82 6.24
CA SER A 169 14.27 15.15 7.53
C SER A 169 14.03 16.64 7.77
N TYR A 170 14.63 17.53 6.97
CA TYR A 170 14.48 18.98 7.11
C TYR A 170 13.55 19.60 6.05
N CYS A 171 13.73 19.29 4.77
CA CYS A 171 12.89 19.87 3.71
C CYS A 171 11.71 18.99 3.28
N GLY A 172 11.59 17.75 3.78
CA GLY A 172 10.51 16.83 3.44
C GLY A 172 10.54 16.28 2.01
N GLN A 173 11.46 16.72 1.16
CA GLN A 173 11.55 16.27 -0.23
C GLN A 173 12.15 14.86 -0.32
N ILE A 174 11.59 14.04 -1.22
CA ILE A 174 12.18 12.78 -1.69
C ILE A 174 13.34 13.14 -2.61
N LYS A 175 14.52 12.57 -2.35
CA LYS A 175 15.71 12.73 -3.19
C LYS A 175 16.47 11.42 -3.29
N GLU A 176 17.22 11.23 -4.36
CA GLU A 176 18.15 10.12 -4.49
C GLU A 176 19.20 10.11 -3.38
N LEU A 177 19.73 8.93 -3.03
CA LEU A 177 20.74 8.79 -1.97
C LEU A 177 22.01 9.63 -2.22
N SER A 178 22.34 9.90 -3.48
CA SER A 178 23.46 10.77 -3.90
C SER A 178 23.33 12.22 -3.37
N ALA A 179 22.11 12.68 -3.10
CA ALA A 179 21.84 14.00 -2.54
C ALA A 179 22.10 14.10 -1.04
N PHE A 180 22.52 13.02 -0.39
CA PHE A 180 22.80 12.94 1.05
C PHE A 180 24.28 12.70 1.31
N THR A 181 24.74 12.99 2.54
CA THR A 181 26.12 12.69 2.93
C THR A 181 26.24 11.23 3.34
N ARG A 182 27.31 10.55 2.95
CA ARG A 182 27.59 9.16 3.35
C ARG A 182 27.67 9.03 4.88
N ARG A 183 27.02 8.01 5.44
CA ARG A 183 27.04 7.64 6.86
C ARG A 183 26.98 6.11 7.00
N ARG A 184 28.14 5.50 7.27
CA ARG A 184 28.31 4.02 7.28
C ARG A 184 27.36 3.30 8.24
N ASN A 185 27.03 3.91 9.38
CA ASN A 185 26.18 3.30 10.41
C ASN A 185 24.67 3.55 10.20
N SER A 186 24.26 4.02 9.02
CA SER A 186 22.86 4.23 8.65
C SER A 186 22.36 3.06 7.83
N PRO A 187 21.10 2.59 7.98
CA PRO A 187 20.55 1.48 7.20
C PRO A 187 20.69 1.64 5.68
N LEU A 188 20.64 2.88 5.17
CA LEU A 188 20.80 3.20 3.73
C LEU A 188 22.19 3.76 3.38
N GLY A 189 23.15 3.71 4.31
CA GLY A 189 24.50 4.24 4.09
C GLY A 189 24.61 5.77 3.97
N VAL A 190 23.52 6.51 4.22
CA VAL A 190 23.47 7.99 4.13
C VAL A 190 22.86 8.66 5.37
N GLY A 191 23.18 9.92 5.60
CA GLY A 191 22.56 10.77 6.64
C GLY A 191 21.10 11.11 6.32
N ARG A 192 20.35 11.60 7.32
CA ARG A 192 18.91 11.94 7.19
C ARG A 192 18.63 13.29 6.51
N GLU A 193 19.64 14.16 6.47
CA GLU A 193 19.55 15.51 5.92
C GLU A 193 20.24 15.58 4.55
N CYS A 194 19.60 16.20 3.57
CA CYS A 194 20.22 16.37 2.25
C CYS A 194 21.37 17.40 2.29
N ASN A 195 22.31 17.27 1.34
CA ASN A 195 23.48 18.12 1.20
C ASN A 195 23.10 19.60 1.01
N ALA A 196 21.94 19.90 0.40
CA ALA A 196 21.45 21.26 0.25
C ALA A 196 21.05 21.89 1.59
N CYS A 197 20.24 21.20 2.41
CA CYS A 197 19.86 21.65 3.75
C CYS A 197 21.08 21.83 4.65
N ARG A 198 22.03 20.87 4.63
CA ARG A 198 23.27 20.96 5.41
C ARG A 198 24.12 22.18 5.03
N ARG A 199 24.26 22.46 3.73
CA ARG A 199 24.98 23.64 3.24
C ARG A 199 24.33 24.94 3.70
N ARG A 200 23.01 25.06 3.55
CA ARG A 200 22.24 26.23 3.99
C ARG A 200 22.35 26.45 5.50
N GLY A 201 22.22 25.39 6.30
CA GLY A 201 22.38 25.46 7.76
C GLY A 201 23.76 25.97 8.19
N ARG A 202 24.84 25.51 7.54
CA ARG A 202 26.20 26.02 7.80
C ARG A 202 26.37 27.49 7.43
N ALA A 203 25.77 27.95 6.34
CA ALA A 203 25.83 29.34 5.92
C ALA A 203 25.14 30.26 6.93
N LEU A 204 23.93 29.89 7.38
CA LEU A 204 23.19 30.64 8.41
C LEU A 204 23.95 30.69 9.74
N ALA A 205 24.57 29.59 10.17
CA ALA A 205 25.36 29.56 11.40
C ALA A 205 26.61 30.46 11.32
N ARG A 206 27.21 30.62 10.14
CA ARG A 206 28.31 31.59 9.93
C ARG A 206 27.81 33.03 10.03
N GLN A 207 26.72 33.36 9.32
CA GLN A 207 26.10 34.68 9.37
C GLN A 207 25.73 35.10 10.80
N GLN A 208 25.21 34.18 11.62
CA GLN A 208 24.88 34.45 13.02
C GLN A 208 26.11 34.71 13.90
N ARG A 209 27.22 34.00 13.65
CA ARG A 209 28.48 34.24 14.37
C ARG A 209 29.08 35.57 13.97
N ASP A 210 29.06 35.89 12.68
CA ASP A 210 29.58 37.15 12.14
C ASP A 210 28.74 38.35 12.63
N ALA A 211 27.42 38.18 12.78
CA ALA A 211 26.53 39.21 13.34
C ALA A 211 26.63 39.35 14.87
N GLY A 212 26.89 38.25 15.59
CA GLY A 212 27.03 38.24 17.05
C GLY A 212 28.41 38.69 17.54
N ALA A 213 29.45 38.61 16.70
CA ALA A 213 30.78 39.15 16.96
C ALA A 213 30.83 40.68 16.69
N GLY A 214 29.80 41.41 17.10
CA GLY A 214 29.77 42.87 17.05
C GLY A 214 31.04 43.45 17.67
N PRO A 215 31.49 44.64 17.21
CA PRO A 215 32.76 45.23 17.63
C PRO A 215 32.81 45.23 19.15
N SER A 216 33.79 44.53 19.72
CA SER A 216 34.04 44.60 21.16
C SER A 216 34.15 46.09 21.48
N THR A 217 33.19 46.62 22.23
CA THR A 217 33.26 47.97 22.77
C THR A 217 34.46 47.95 23.71
N GLY A 218 35.64 48.19 23.16
CA GLY A 218 36.86 48.35 23.92
C GLY A 218 36.58 49.45 24.92
N ALA A 219 36.53 49.09 26.19
CA ALA A 219 36.39 50.06 27.26
C ALA A 219 37.59 51.02 27.12
N PRO A 220 37.38 52.32 26.90
CA PRO A 220 38.48 53.27 26.89
C PRO A 220 39.12 53.25 28.28
N SER A 221 40.46 53.12 28.28
CA SER A 221 41.31 53.14 29.48
C SER A 221 41.44 54.56 30.03
#